data_AF-K5BIB5-F1
#
_entry.id   AF-K5BIB5-F1
#
_cell.length_a   1.000
_cell.length_b   1.000
_cell.length_c   1.000
_cell.angle_alpha   90.00
_cell.angle_beta   90.00
_cell.angle_gamma   90.00
#
_symmetry.space_group_name_H-M   'P 1'
#
loop_
_entity.id
_entity.type
_entity.pdbx_description
1 polymer ?
#
loop_
_entity_poly.entity_id
_entity_poly.type
_entity_poly.pdbx_seq_one_letter_code
_entity_poly.pdbx_strand_id
1 'polypeptide(L)' 'MMTHLNPAVAVPRLNVRTARLATPVRLATITLLALIAYYFVGFDQGAVSVFGNDTHIHEFLHDARHLLGFPCH' A
#
# COMPACT_ATOMS: atom_id res chain seq x y z
N MET A 1 -49.62 -33.79 -4.27
CA MET A 1 -48.18 -34.05 -4.05
C MET A 1 -47.43 -33.60 -5.29
N MET A 2 -46.72 -32.48 -5.22
CA MET A 2 -45.47 -32.16 -5.95
C MET A 2 -45.13 -30.69 -5.68
N THR A 3 -44.37 -30.48 -4.61
CA THR A 3 -43.67 -29.24 -4.30
C THR A 3 -42.47 -29.16 -5.24
N HIS A 4 -42.45 -28.21 -6.16
CA HIS A 4 -41.22 -27.80 -6.84
C HIS A 4 -40.92 -26.35 -6.45
N LEU A 5 -40.22 -26.18 -5.34
CA LEU A 5 -39.54 -24.93 -5.04
C LEU A 5 -38.47 -24.76 -6.11
N ASN A 6 -38.69 -23.83 -7.05
CA ASN A 6 -37.61 -23.40 -7.92
C ASN A 6 -36.60 -22.66 -7.03
N PRO A 7 -35.42 -23.22 -6.77
CA PRO A 7 -34.42 -22.50 -6.02
C PRO A 7 -33.92 -21.45 -6.98
N ALA A 8 -34.38 -20.21 -6.81
CA ALA A 8 -33.60 -19.06 -7.23
C ALA A 8 -32.27 -19.13 -6.46
N VAL A 9 -31.36 -19.96 -6.96
CA VAL A 9 -29.96 -19.94 -6.59
C VAL A 9 -29.50 -18.54 -6.96
N ALA A 10 -29.38 -17.70 -5.94
CA ALA A 10 -28.82 -16.37 -6.10
C ALA A 10 -27.35 -16.54 -6.48
N VAL A 11 -27.08 -16.57 -7.79
CA VAL A 11 -25.70 -16.58 -8.30
C VAL A 11 -25.12 -15.19 -8.03
N PRO A 12 -24.05 -15.07 -7.24
CA PRO A 12 -23.39 -13.79 -7.03
C PRO A 12 -22.96 -13.25 -8.38
N ARG A 13 -23.48 -12.08 -8.79
CA ARG A 13 -23.02 -11.41 -10.00
C ARG A 13 -21.68 -10.76 -9.71
N LEU A 14 -20.61 -11.56 -9.78
CA LEU A 14 -19.25 -11.05 -9.69
C LEU A 14 -18.95 -10.22 -10.94
N ASN A 15 -18.61 -8.95 -10.76
CA ASN A 15 -18.15 -8.12 -11.86
C ASN A 15 -16.77 -8.61 -12.31
N VAL A 16 -16.73 -9.40 -13.39
CA VAL A 16 -15.51 -10.02 -13.94
C VAL A 16 -14.45 -8.97 -14.29
N ARG A 17 -14.86 -7.75 -14.68
CA ARG A 17 -13.95 -6.64 -14.98
C ARG A 17 -13.27 -6.13 -13.71
N THR A 18 -14.04 -5.91 -12.64
CA THR A 18 -13.52 -5.50 -11.34
C THR A 18 -12.63 -6.58 -10.73
N ALA A 19 -13.04 -7.86 -10.84
CA ALA A 19 -12.26 -8.99 -10.38
C ALA A 19 -10.90 -9.09 -11.10
N ARG A 20 -10.86 -8.81 -12.41
CA ARG A 20 -9.61 -8.84 -13.20
C ARG A 20 -8.67 -7.69 -12.87
N LEU A 21 -9.19 -6.51 -12.52
CA LEU A 21 -8.38 -5.34 -12.18
C LEU A 21 -7.96 -5.30 -10.71
N ALA A 22 -8.63 -6.02 -9.82
CA ALA A 22 -8.35 -5.99 -8.39
C ALA A 22 -6.90 -6.36 -8.04
N THR A 23 -6.36 -7.43 -8.63
CA THR A 23 -4.99 -7.89 -8.39
C THR A 23 -3.94 -6.91 -8.91
N PRO A 24 -3.93 -6.50 -10.20
CA PRO A 24 -2.92 -5.56 -10.69
C PRO A 24 -3.01 -4.20 -10.00
N VAL A 25 -4.22 -3.69 -9.70
CA VAL A 25 -4.38 -2.45 -8.94
C VAL A 25 -3.79 -2.61 -7.53
N ARG A 26 -4.09 -3.70 -6.83
CA ARG A 26 -3.53 -3.95 -5.49
C ARG A 26 -2.01 -3.99 -5.51
N LEU A 27 -1.41 -4.73 -6.45
CA LEU A 27 0.04 -4.80 -6.60
C LEU A 27 0.63 -3.42 -6.92
N ALA A 28 0.03 -2.69 -7.87
CA ALA A 28 0.48 -1.34 -8.22
C ALA A 28 0.43 -0.39 -7.01
N THR A 29 -0.63 -0.44 -6.21
CA THR A 29 -0.76 0.38 -5.00
C THR A 29 0.32 0.02 -3.97
N ILE A 30 0.54 -1.28 -3.71
CA ILE A 30 1.57 -1.72 -2.75
C ILE A 30 2.96 -1.32 -3.24
N THR A 31 3.27 -1.55 -4.51
CA THR A 31 4.55 -1.16 -5.11
C THR A 31 4.77 0.34 -5.03
N LEU A 32 3.75 1.15 -5.33
CA LEU A 32 3.85 2.60 -5.22
C LEU A 32 4.14 3.04 -3.77
N LEU A 33 3.43 2.48 -2.79
CA LEU A 33 3.66 2.79 -1.38
C LEU A 33 5.07 2.36 -0.93
N ALA A 34 5.55 1.20 -1.38
CA ALA A 34 6.90 0.74 -1.10
C ALA A 34 7.96 1.68 -1.69
N LEU A 35 7.77 2.17 -2.92
CA LEU A 35 8.66 3.14 -3.56
C LEU A 35 8.68 4.48 -2.82
N ILE A 36 7.53 4.96 -2.35
CA ILE A 36 7.45 6.18 -1.54
C ILE A 36 8.24 6.00 -0.24
N ALA A 37 8.03 4.88 0.49
CA ALA A 37 8.77 4.59 1.70
C ALA A 37 10.28 4.50 1.45
N TYR A 38 10.68 3.82 0.37
CA TYR A 38 12.07 3.71 -0.05
C TYR A 38 12.70 5.08 -0.36
N TYR A 39 11.97 5.96 -1.04
CA TYR A 39 12.43 7.32 -1.33
C TYR A 39 12.71 8.11 -0.05
N PHE A 40 11.78 8.10 0.92
CA PHE A 40 11.98 8.84 2.16
C PHE A 40 13.14 8.31 3.00
N VAL A 41 13.28 6.99 3.12
CA VAL A 41 14.33 6.39 3.95
C VAL A 41 15.71 6.46 3.29
N GLY A 42 15.79 6.32 1.96
CA GLY A 42 17.07 6.21 1.26
C GLY A 42 17.53 7.46 0.50
N PHE A 43 16.60 8.27 0.00
CA PHE A 43 16.90 9.38 -0.93
C PHE A 43 16.68 10.76 -0.33
N ASP A 44 15.63 10.95 0.46
CA ASP A 44 15.23 12.27 0.95
C ASP A 44 16.24 12.87 1.93
N GLN A 45 17.02 12.07 2.68
CA GLN A 45 18.11 12.52 3.58
C GLN A 45 17.72 13.66 4.55
N GLY A 46 16.43 13.94 4.76
CA GLY A 46 15.93 15.06 5.56
C GLY A 46 15.86 16.41 4.82
N ALA A 47 15.96 16.43 3.48
CA ALA A 47 15.88 17.65 2.69
C ALA A 47 14.47 18.27 2.68
N VAL A 48 13.41 17.44 2.80
CA VAL A 48 12.03 17.90 2.85
C VAL A 48 11.36 17.38 4.13
N SER A 49 11.02 18.29 5.03
CA SER A 49 10.19 17.95 6.19
C SER A 49 8.72 18.26 5.93
N VAL A 50 7.94 17.22 5.71
CA VAL A 50 6.48 17.31 5.51
C VAL A 50 5.76 17.86 6.75
N PHE A 51 6.35 17.68 7.93
CA PHE A 51 5.80 18.13 9.21
C PHE A 51 6.53 19.37 9.76
N GLY A 52 7.28 20.09 8.93
CA GLY A 52 7.97 21.31 9.32
C GLY A 52 9.14 21.03 10.26
N ASN A 53 9.22 21.72 11.39
CA ASN A 53 10.39 21.65 12.29
C ASN A 53 10.33 20.49 13.31
N ASP A 54 9.47 19.49 13.09
CA ASP A 54 9.32 18.33 13.97
C ASP A 54 10.53 17.38 13.85
N THR A 55 11.25 17.24 14.96
CA THR A 55 12.47 16.41 15.03
C THR A 55 12.17 14.94 15.30
N HIS A 56 11.00 14.58 15.84
CA HIS A 56 10.71 13.17 16.17
C HIS A 56 10.61 12.32 14.90
N ILE A 57 9.94 12.86 13.88
CA ILE A 57 9.79 12.16 12.59
C ILE A 57 11.13 12.13 11.84
N HIS A 58 11.93 13.20 11.95
CA HIS A 58 13.27 13.25 11.40
C HIS A 58 14.18 12.18 12.02
N GLU A 59 14.21 12.07 13.35
CA GLU A 59 14.99 11.06 14.07
C GLU A 59 14.49 9.64 13.80
N PHE A 60 13.18 9.42 13.75
CA PHE A 60 12.62 8.12 13.40
C PHE A 60 13.04 7.64 12.00
N LEU A 61 12.94 8.52 10.99
CA LEU A 61 13.38 8.20 9.62
C LEU A 61 14.90 8.02 9.55
N HIS A 62 15.64 8.83 10.31
CA HIS A 62 17.08 8.73 10.43
C HIS A 62 17.51 7.37 11.01
N ASP A 63 16.82 6.84 12.03
CA ASP A 63 17.10 5.51 12.58
C ASP A 63 16.70 4.38 11.62
N ALA A 64 15.59 4.52 10.92
CA ALA A 64 15.17 3.56 9.91
C ALA A 64 16.20 3.40 8.78
N ARG A 65 16.85 4.50 8.35
CA ARG A 65 17.91 4.45 7.33
C ARG A 65 19.12 3.68 7.83
N HIS A 66 19.52 3.91 9.09
CA HIS A 66 20.64 3.20 9.70
C HIS A 66 20.33 1.72 9.84
N LEU A 67 19.11 1.36 10.25
CA LEU A 67 18.67 -0.03 10.33
C LEU A 67 18.75 -0.74 8.96
N LEU A 68 18.43 -0.03 7.88
CA LEU A 68 18.50 -0.56 6.51
C LEU A 68 19.88 -0.40 5.86
N GLY A 69 20.88 0.11 6.59
CA GLY A 69 22.27 0.23 6.13
C GLY A 69 22.52 1.37 5.15
N PHE A 70 21.60 2.33 5.03
CA PHE A 70 21.83 3.53 4.22
C PHE A 70 22.88 4.43 4.89
N PRO A 71 23.81 5.00 4.11
CA PRO A 71 24.83 5.89 4.65
C PRO A 71 24.23 7.23 5.11
N CYS A 72 24.77 7.72 6.22
CA CYS A 72 24.59 9.07 6.71
C CYS A 72 25.67 10.00 6.15
N HIS A 73 25.33 11.30 5.99
CA HIS A 73 26.32 12.33 5.64
C HIS A 73 27.24 12.60 6.84
#